data_AF-A0A760VNK9-F1
#
_entry.id   AF-A0A760VNK9-F1
#
_cell.length_a   1.000
_cell.length_b   1.000
_cell.length_c   1.000
_cell.angle_alpha   90.00
_cell.angle_beta   90.00
_cell.angle_gamma   90.00
#
_symmetry.space_group_name_H-M   'P 1'
#
loop_
_entity.id
_entity.type
_entity.pdbx_description
1 polymer ?
#
loop_
_entity_poly.entity_id
_entity_poly.type
_entity_poly.pdbx_seq_one_letter_code
_entity_poly.pdbx_strand_id
1 'polypeptide(L)'
;MSHSDIFSEKDIIKKIESGNVLEEKGDISGALNLYLDTWDKLPNPKYSFGDGVSLWLISCIYGAYFSLKKYSEAKQWAEEMFKCDIPAYATSELIDLGAVHLELGEKDEAYQCFLKAYNKGQYRAFKEHAPRYWEFFKSRNK
;
A
#
# COMPACT_ATOMS: atom_id res chain seq x y z
N MET A 1 -32.40 14.39 12.46
CA MET A 1 -31.01 14.00 12.80
C MET A 1 -30.57 12.99 11.77
N SER A 2 -29.63 13.39 10.90
CA SER A 2 -29.08 12.54 9.84
C SER A 2 -28.53 11.25 10.45
N HIS A 3 -29.08 10.09 10.08
CA HIS A 3 -28.40 8.82 10.30
C HIS A 3 -27.18 8.85 9.36
N SER A 4 -26.06 9.40 9.84
CA SER A 4 -24.79 9.09 9.20
C SER A 4 -24.63 7.59 9.32
N ASP A 5 -24.63 6.88 8.20
CA ASP A 5 -24.33 5.45 8.16
C ASP A 5 -22.92 5.25 8.72
N ILE A 6 -22.83 4.99 10.03
CA ILE A 6 -21.57 4.62 10.68
C ILE A 6 -21.31 3.19 10.22
N PHE A 7 -20.44 3.04 9.22
CA PHE A 7 -20.00 1.74 8.76
C PHE A 7 -19.32 0.98 9.90
N SER A 8 -19.75 -0.25 10.14
CA SER A 8 -19.02 -1.13 11.05
C SER A 8 -17.70 -1.58 10.39
N GLU A 9 -16.73 -2.03 11.19
CA GLU A 9 -15.49 -2.62 10.69
C GLU A 9 -15.76 -3.76 9.69
N LYS A 10 -16.78 -4.58 9.95
CA LYS A 10 -17.20 -5.66 9.06
C LYS A 10 -17.70 -5.15 7.70
N ASP A 11 -18.36 -4.00 7.66
CA ASP A 11 -18.84 -3.42 6.41
C ASP A 11 -17.69 -2.87 5.58
N ILE A 12 -16.69 -2.25 6.24
CA ILE A 12 -15.46 -1.79 5.59
C ILE A 12 -14.67 -2.96 5.03
N ILE A 13 -14.46 -4.03 5.81
CA ILE A 13 -13.76 -5.24 5.36
C ILE A 13 -14.43 -5.83 4.11
N LYS A 14 -15.75 -5.97 4.10
CA LYS A 14 -16.49 -6.47 2.92
C LYS A 14 -16.29 -5.61 1.68
N LYS A 15 -16.17 -4.28 1.84
CA LYS A 15 -15.89 -3.39 0.72
C LYS A 15 -14.47 -3.58 0.19
N ILE A 16 -13.48 -3.74 1.08
CA ILE A 16 -12.10 -4.05 0.68
C ILE A 16 -12.06 -5.38 -0.08
N GLU A 17 -12.68 -6.44 0.46
CA GLU A 17 -12.77 -7.75 -0.20
C GLU A 17 -13.47 -7.68 -1.56
N SER A 18 -14.53 -6.87 -1.68
CA SER A 18 -15.22 -6.64 -2.95
C SER A 18 -14.32 -5.95 -3.98
N GLY A 19 -13.47 -5.02 -3.53
CA GLY A 19 -12.45 -4.40 -4.39
C GLY A 19 -11.40 -5.43 -4.83
N ASN A 20 -10.94 -6.30 -3.93
CA ASN A 20 -9.96 -7.33 -4.29
C ASN A 20 -10.53 -8.27 -5.37
N VAL A 21 -11.81 -8.62 -5.26
CA VAL A 21 -12.53 -9.41 -6.28
C VAL A 21 -12.62 -8.67 -7.63
N LEU A 22 -12.70 -7.33 -7.65
CA LEU A 22 -12.65 -6.55 -8.88
C LEU A 22 -11.24 -6.58 -9.50
N GLU A 23 -10.19 -6.45 -8.69
CA GLU A 23 -8.79 -6.57 -9.16
C GLU A 23 -8.49 -7.96 -9.72
N GLU A 24 -8.95 -9.04 -9.07
CA GLU A 24 -8.83 -10.42 -9.55
C GLU A 24 -9.51 -10.62 -10.92
N LYS A 25 -10.57 -9.87 -11.21
CA LYS A 25 -11.27 -9.86 -12.51
C LYS A 25 -10.64 -8.91 -13.53
N GLY A 26 -9.57 -8.20 -13.15
CA GLY A 26 -8.89 -7.22 -13.98
C GLY A 26 -9.51 -5.82 -14.00
N ASP A 27 -10.58 -5.57 -13.24
CA ASP A 27 -11.20 -4.24 -13.11
C ASP A 27 -10.52 -3.42 -12.02
N ILE A 28 -9.26 -3.06 -12.27
CA ILE A 28 -8.43 -2.30 -11.33
C ILE A 28 -8.99 -0.89 -11.11
N SER A 29 -9.58 -0.28 -12.14
CA SER A 29 -10.18 1.05 -12.02
C SER A 29 -11.44 1.04 -11.15
N GLY A 30 -12.30 0.01 -11.31
CA GLY A 30 -13.45 -0.20 -10.47
C GLY A 30 -13.06 -0.46 -9.01
N ALA A 31 -12.05 -1.30 -8.79
CA ALA A 31 -11.51 -1.55 -7.45
C ALA A 31 -11.00 -0.27 -6.79
N LEU A 32 -10.18 0.52 -7.51
CA LEU A 32 -9.65 1.78 -7.01
C LEU A 32 -10.76 2.77 -6.60
N ASN A 33 -11.79 2.93 -7.43
CA ASN A 33 -12.93 3.78 -7.10
C ASN A 33 -13.64 3.32 -5.82
N LEU A 34 -13.82 2.01 -5.65
CA LEU A 34 -14.43 1.44 -4.45
C LEU A 34 -13.55 1.65 -3.20
N TYR A 35 -12.24 1.47 -3.31
CA TYR A 35 -11.32 1.69 -2.20
C TYR A 35 -11.29 3.16 -1.76
N LEU A 36 -11.24 4.10 -2.70
CA LEU A 36 -11.26 5.53 -2.39
C LEU A 36 -12.58 5.96 -1.75
N ASP A 37 -13.72 5.49 -2.27
CA ASP A 37 -15.04 5.71 -1.63
C ASP A 37 -15.08 5.15 -0.20
N THR A 38 -14.45 4.00 0.02
CA THR A 38 -14.35 3.37 1.33
C THR A 38 -13.49 4.19 2.28
N TRP A 39 -12.33 4.69 1.81
CA TRP A 39 -11.44 5.54 2.59
C TRP A 39 -12.10 6.84 3.01
N ASP A 40 -12.84 7.48 2.11
CA ASP A 40 -13.54 8.73 2.38
C ASP A 40 -14.58 8.57 3.49
N LYS A 41 -15.22 7.40 3.56
CA LYS A 41 -16.26 7.05 4.53
C LYS A 41 -15.74 6.45 5.85
N LEU A 42 -14.43 6.20 5.98
CA LEU A 42 -13.86 5.74 7.25
C LEU A 42 -14.14 6.75 8.37
N PRO A 43 -14.56 6.28 9.56
CA PRO A 43 -14.73 7.16 10.70
C PRO A 43 -13.36 7.66 11.21
N ASN A 44 -13.36 8.83 11.84
CA ASN A 44 -12.16 9.34 12.51
C ASN A 44 -11.93 8.62 13.85
N PRO A 45 -10.67 8.37 14.24
CA PRO A 45 -9.43 8.59 13.48
C PRO A 45 -9.20 7.57 12.37
N LYS A 46 -9.03 8.03 11.11
CA LYS A 46 -8.95 7.15 9.92
C LYS A 46 -7.74 6.21 9.94
N TYR A 47 -6.56 6.67 10.38
CA TYR A 47 -5.33 5.86 10.29
C TYR A 47 -5.21 4.77 11.36
N SER A 48 -6.12 4.74 12.34
CA SER A 48 -6.17 3.72 13.38
C SER A 48 -7.53 3.01 13.43
N PHE A 49 -8.27 3.02 12.31
CA PHE A 49 -9.55 2.32 12.23
C PHE A 49 -9.32 0.81 12.02
N GLY A 50 -9.94 0.02 12.89
CA GLY A 50 -9.82 -1.44 12.92
C GLY A 50 -8.41 -1.91 13.27
N ASP A 51 -8.27 -3.19 13.55
CA ASP A 51 -6.96 -3.81 13.78
C ASP A 51 -6.26 -4.04 12.43
N GLY A 52 -5.55 -3.02 11.95
CA GLY A 52 -4.83 -3.05 10.67
C GLY A 52 -5.68 -2.80 9.41
N VAL A 53 -7.01 -2.63 9.54
CA VAL A 53 -7.93 -2.44 8.40
C VAL A 53 -7.58 -1.21 7.57
N SER A 54 -7.19 -0.12 8.24
CA SER A 54 -6.79 1.12 7.56
C SER A 54 -5.54 0.94 6.70
N LEU A 55 -4.53 0.26 7.24
CA LEU A 55 -3.29 -0.05 6.53
C LEU A 55 -3.56 -0.97 5.34
N TRP A 56 -4.44 -1.97 5.52
CA TRP A 56 -4.85 -2.85 4.43
C TRP A 56 -5.53 -2.07 3.29
N LEU A 57 -6.49 -1.20 3.61
CA LEU A 57 -7.17 -0.38 2.60
C LEU A 57 -6.20 0.55 1.86
N ILE A 58 -5.30 1.23 2.58
CA ILE A 58 -4.25 2.06 1.97
C ILE A 58 -3.38 1.23 1.02
N SER A 59 -3.01 0.01 1.42
CA SER A 59 -2.21 -0.90 0.61
C SER A 59 -2.92 -1.32 -0.68
N CYS A 60 -4.22 -1.58 -0.62
CA CYS A 60 -5.04 -1.82 -1.81
C CYS A 60 -5.08 -0.58 -2.74
N ILE A 61 -5.23 0.63 -2.18
CA ILE A 61 -5.25 1.87 -2.99
C ILE A 61 -3.89 2.09 -3.67
N TYR A 62 -2.79 1.94 -2.92
CA TYR A 62 -1.44 1.96 -3.46
C TYR A 62 -1.30 0.95 -4.61
N GLY A 63 -1.63 -0.31 -4.36
CA GLY A 63 -1.47 -1.40 -5.33
C GLY A 63 -2.25 -1.17 -6.62
N ALA A 64 -3.47 -0.64 -6.51
CA ALA A 64 -4.30 -0.31 -7.66
C ALA A 64 -3.71 0.86 -8.49
N TYR A 65 -3.28 1.95 -7.85
CA TYR A 65 -2.59 3.04 -8.56
C TYR A 65 -1.28 2.56 -9.21
N PHE A 66 -0.50 1.75 -8.49
CA PHE A 66 0.74 1.18 -8.97
C PHE A 66 0.52 0.32 -10.21
N SER A 67 -0.49 -0.56 -10.19
CA SER A 67 -0.86 -1.42 -11.31
C SER A 67 -1.36 -0.64 -12.53
N LEU A 68 -2.03 0.50 -12.30
CA LEU A 68 -2.43 1.45 -13.35
C LEU A 68 -1.27 2.33 -13.85
N LYS A 69 -0.04 2.14 -13.34
CA LYS A 69 1.16 2.95 -13.64
C LYS A 69 1.00 4.44 -13.29
N LYS A 70 0.09 4.75 -12.38
CA LYS A 70 -0.14 6.08 -11.82
C LYS A 70 0.79 6.28 -10.61
N TYR A 71 2.09 6.33 -10.90
CA TYR A 71 3.11 6.22 -9.86
C TYR A 71 3.17 7.44 -8.94
N SER A 72 2.80 8.63 -9.41
CA SER A 72 2.73 9.83 -8.57
C SER A 72 1.67 9.68 -7.48
N GLU A 73 0.48 9.19 -7.83
CA GLU A 73 -0.60 8.91 -6.89
C GLU A 73 -0.25 7.71 -5.99
N ALA A 74 0.33 6.65 -6.55
CA ALA A 74 0.80 5.51 -5.76
C ALA A 74 1.80 5.97 -4.68
N LYS A 75 2.74 6.87 -5.01
CA LYS A 75 3.71 7.40 -4.05
C LYS A 75 3.03 8.11 -2.88
N GLN A 76 2.03 8.94 -3.15
CA GLN A 76 1.26 9.61 -2.09
C GLN A 76 0.66 8.57 -1.13
N TRP A 77 0.05 7.51 -1.64
CA TRP A 77 -0.55 6.47 -0.79
C TRP A 77 0.48 5.56 -0.09
N ALA A 78 1.64 5.30 -0.70
CA ALA A 78 2.74 4.62 -0.02
C ALA A 78 3.26 5.43 1.18
N GLU A 79 3.32 6.76 1.06
CA GLU A 79 3.67 7.65 2.17
C GLU A 79 2.57 7.68 3.26
N GLU A 80 1.30 7.60 2.88
CA GLU A 80 0.16 7.51 3.82
C GLU A 80 0.20 6.27 4.72
N MET A 81 0.74 5.13 4.24
CA MET A 81 0.88 3.91 5.06
C MET A 81 1.61 4.19 6.38
N PHE A 82 2.63 5.05 6.36
CA PHE A 82 3.46 5.36 7.53
C PHE A 82 2.77 6.22 8.59
N LYS A 83 1.51 6.63 8.36
CA LYS A 83 0.65 7.25 9.38
C LYS A 83 -0.15 6.22 10.18
N CYS A 84 -0.23 4.97 9.71
CA CYS A 84 -0.80 3.85 10.44
C CYS A 84 0.21 3.25 11.43
N ASP A 85 -0.29 2.46 12.38
CA ASP A 85 0.58 1.64 13.23
C ASP A 85 1.10 0.44 12.44
N ILE A 86 2.31 0.57 11.90
CA ILE A 86 2.98 -0.49 11.14
C ILE A 86 3.77 -1.36 12.11
N PRO A 87 3.57 -2.69 12.12
CA PRO A 87 4.36 -3.59 12.96
C PRO A 87 5.86 -3.41 12.71
N ALA A 88 6.67 -3.38 13.78
CA ALA A 88 8.11 -3.10 13.67
C ALA A 88 8.87 -4.09 12.75
N TYR A 89 8.35 -5.31 12.59
CA TYR A 89 8.90 -6.36 11.73
C TYR A 89 8.42 -6.29 10.27
N ALA A 90 7.42 -5.46 9.96
CA ALA A 90 6.89 -5.34 8.62
C ALA A 90 7.94 -4.72 7.68
N THR A 91 7.91 -5.17 6.43
CA THR A 91 8.85 -4.72 5.39
C THR A 91 8.17 -4.33 4.10
N SER A 92 6.93 -4.77 3.86
CA SER A 92 6.20 -4.55 2.62
C SER A 92 6.05 -3.06 2.31
N GLU A 93 5.68 -2.24 3.29
CA GLU A 93 5.45 -0.80 3.12
C GLU A 93 6.74 -0.07 2.70
N LEU A 94 7.90 -0.53 3.18
CA LEU A 94 9.21 -0.03 2.76
C LEU A 94 9.57 -0.48 1.34
N ILE A 95 9.23 -1.72 0.97
CA ILE A 95 9.44 -2.20 -0.40
C ILE A 95 8.51 -1.46 -1.37
N ASP A 96 7.25 -1.24 -1.02
CA ASP A 96 6.25 -0.54 -1.82
C ASP A 96 6.65 0.93 -2.07
N LEU A 97 7.10 1.63 -1.02
CA LEU A 97 7.62 2.99 -1.16
C LEU A 97 8.92 3.00 -2.01
N GLY A 98 9.82 2.03 -1.80
CA GLY A 98 11.02 1.92 -2.63
C GLY A 98 10.71 1.59 -4.10
N ALA A 99 9.72 0.75 -4.35
CA ALA A 99 9.28 0.35 -5.67
C ALA A 99 8.76 1.54 -6.46
N VAL A 100 7.89 2.37 -5.86
CA VAL A 100 7.34 3.53 -6.55
C VAL A 100 8.37 4.64 -6.78
N HIS A 101 9.30 4.85 -5.84
CA HIS A 101 10.47 5.71 -6.09
C HIS A 101 11.26 5.23 -7.31
N LEU A 102 11.50 3.91 -7.42
CA LEU A 102 12.26 3.36 -8.54
C LEU A 102 11.52 3.57 -9.88
N GLU A 103 10.21 3.34 -9.92
CA GLU A 103 9.39 3.56 -11.13
C GLU A 103 9.38 5.04 -11.55
N LEU A 104 9.46 5.97 -10.60
CA LEU A 104 9.57 7.41 -10.85
C LEU A 104 10.99 7.86 -11.22
N GLY A 105 11.98 6.95 -11.19
CA GLY A 105 13.39 7.27 -11.46
C GLY A 105 14.15 7.87 -10.28
N GLU A 106 13.53 7.94 -9.10
CA GLU A 106 14.07 8.45 -7.83
C GLU A 106 14.94 7.37 -7.17
N LYS A 107 16.07 7.06 -7.81
CA LYS A 107 16.90 5.88 -7.51
C LYS A 107 17.55 5.92 -6.13
N ASP A 108 17.89 7.10 -5.62
CA ASP A 108 18.55 7.24 -4.32
C ASP A 108 17.54 6.99 -3.19
N GLU A 109 16.35 7.55 -3.31
CA GLU A 109 15.22 7.34 -2.42
C GLU A 109 14.78 5.87 -2.41
N ALA A 110 14.66 5.26 -3.59
CA ALA A 110 14.37 3.83 -3.73
C ALA A 110 15.39 2.97 -2.97
N TYR A 111 16.69 3.26 -3.16
CA TYR A 111 17.76 2.54 -2.47
C TYR A 111 17.67 2.66 -0.95
N GLN A 112 17.39 3.85 -0.42
CA GLN A 112 17.25 4.04 1.03
C GLN A 112 16.08 3.24 1.61
N CYS A 113 14.94 3.20 0.92
CA CYS A 113 13.79 2.38 1.32
C CYS A 113 14.14 0.88 1.32
N PHE A 114 14.75 0.39 0.25
CA PHE A 114 15.18 -1.00 0.15
C PHE A 114 16.24 -1.39 1.18
N LEU A 115 17.18 -0.49 1.51
CA LEU A 115 18.16 -0.70 2.57
C LEU A 115 17.49 -0.87 3.94
N LYS A 116 16.49 -0.04 4.26
CA LYS A 116 15.72 -0.18 5.50
C LYS A 116 14.96 -1.51 5.56
N ALA A 117 14.34 -1.92 4.46
CA ALA A 117 13.65 -3.21 4.37
C ALA A 117 14.64 -4.39 4.50
N TYR A 118 15.79 -4.31 3.84
CA TYR A 118 16.86 -5.31 3.93
C TYR A 118 17.43 -5.44 5.35
N ASN A 119 17.62 -4.34 6.07
CA ASN A 119 18.09 -4.38 7.46
C ASN A 119 17.11 -5.10 8.39
N LYS A 120 15.81 -5.14 8.06
CA LYS A 120 14.77 -5.83 8.83
C LYS A 120 14.60 -7.29 8.41
N GLY A 121 14.50 -7.55 7.11
CA GLY A 121 14.10 -8.85 6.55
C GLY A 121 15.11 -9.50 5.62
N GLN A 122 16.25 -8.87 5.37
CA GLN A 122 17.25 -9.30 4.38
C GLN A 122 16.58 -9.60 3.02
N TYR A 123 17.03 -10.64 2.31
CA TYR A 123 16.41 -11.06 1.05
C TYR A 123 14.92 -11.46 1.21
N ARG A 124 14.47 -11.90 2.39
CA ARG A 124 13.07 -12.28 2.62
C ARG A 124 12.11 -11.10 2.39
N ALA A 125 12.54 -9.87 2.67
CA ALA A 125 11.74 -8.67 2.43
C ALA A 125 11.32 -8.53 0.95
N PHE A 126 12.13 -9.04 0.01
CA PHE A 126 11.90 -8.87 -1.42
C PHE A 126 11.12 -10.01 -2.08
N LYS A 127 10.93 -11.15 -1.39
CA LYS A 127 10.47 -12.42 -2.02
C LYS A 127 9.12 -12.33 -2.70
N GLU A 128 8.18 -11.59 -2.12
CA GLU A 128 6.81 -11.45 -2.63
C GLU A 128 6.66 -10.31 -3.66
N HIS A 129 7.75 -9.61 -3.98
CA HIS A 129 7.75 -8.45 -4.87
C HIS A 129 8.48 -8.77 -6.18
N ALA A 130 8.31 -7.89 -7.18
CA ALA A 130 8.93 -8.09 -8.49
C ALA A 130 10.48 -8.22 -8.36
N PRO A 131 11.11 -9.24 -8.99
CA PRO A 131 12.55 -9.51 -8.85
C PRO A 131 13.47 -8.31 -9.14
N ARG A 132 13.04 -7.41 -10.02
CA ARG A 132 13.77 -6.18 -10.39
C ARG A 132 14.16 -5.31 -9.20
N TYR A 133 13.37 -5.30 -8.12
CA TYR A 133 13.66 -4.48 -6.94
C TYR A 133 14.84 -5.02 -6.14
N TRP A 134 14.92 -6.35 -6.00
CA TRP A 134 16.08 -7.01 -5.42
C TRP A 134 17.32 -6.81 -6.30
N GLU A 135 17.19 -6.99 -7.61
CA GLU A 135 18.29 -6.81 -8.56
C GLU A 135 18.86 -5.38 -8.52
N PHE A 136 17.97 -4.38 -8.51
CA PHE A 136 18.36 -2.99 -8.34
C PHE A 136 19.10 -2.77 -7.03
N PHE A 137 18.54 -3.21 -5.90
CA PHE A 137 19.17 -3.04 -4.59
C PHE A 137 20.56 -3.69 -4.54
N LYS A 138 20.67 -4.95 -4.97
CA LYS A 138 21.93 -5.72 -5.00
C LYS A 138 22.99 -5.06 -5.90
N SER A 139 22.58 -4.42 -7.00
CA SER A 139 23.53 -3.73 -7.89
C SER A 139 24.23 -2.53 -7.21
N ARG A 140 23.60 -1.93 -6.19
CA ARG A 140 24.15 -0.79 -5.44
C ARG A 140 24.73 -1.19 -4.07
N ASN A 141 24.14 -2.19 -3.42
CA ASN A 141 24.57 -2.68 -2.11
C ASN A 141 25.63 -3.79 -2.25
N LYS A 142 26.90 -3.41 -2.23
CA LYS A 142 28.06 -4.32 -2.29
C LYS A 142 28.47 -4.81 -0.90
#